data_AF-A0A954B0F0-F1
#
_entry.id   AF-A0A954B0F0-F1
#
_cell.length_a   1.000
_cell.length_b   1.000
_cell.length_c   1.000
_cell.angle_alpha   90.00
_cell.angle_beta   90.00
_cell.angle_gamma   90.00
#
_symmetry.space_group_name_H-M   'P 1'
#
loop_
_entity.id
_entity.type
_entity.pdbx_description
1 polymer ?
#
loop_
_entity_poly.entity_id
_entity_poly.type
_entity_poly.pdbx_seq_one_letter_code
_entity_poly.pdbx_strand_id
1 'polypeptide(L)'
;MSGIPRSALTLGLAGVAPFAWGALTEMSPALFDWGMQTLGPRFVGQYVLVFYGTIILSFMSGALWGFATKARGTTAALAYGASTLPALWALLFVGGGAERASWVLIAGYMGLLVLDYGFWRLRLAPDWWMDLRQFLTALVVGCLVLGLLF
;
A
#
# COMPACT_ATOMS: atom_id res chain seq x y z
N MET A 1 22.08 9.70 -12.90
CA MET A 1 20.89 9.07 -12.31
C MET A 1 21.12 8.97 -10.82
N SER A 2 20.39 9.72 -9.99
CA SER A 2 20.45 9.54 -8.55
C SER A 2 19.62 8.29 -8.22
N GLY A 3 20.25 7.25 -7.67
CA GLY A 3 19.53 6.07 -7.19
C GLY A 3 18.50 6.42 -6.12
N ILE A 4 17.66 5.44 -5.77
CA ILE A 4 16.64 5.61 -4.71
C ILE A 4 17.30 6.15 -3.44
N PRO A 5 16.81 7.27 -2.86
CA PRO A 5 17.34 7.79 -1.62
C PRO A 5 17.27 6.74 -0.52
N ARG A 6 18.38 6.53 0.20
CA ARG A 6 18.47 5.49 1.24
C ARG A 6 17.36 5.61 2.28
N SER A 7 17.06 6.83 2.72
CA SER A 7 15.98 7.09 3.68
C SER A 7 14.61 6.64 3.16
N ALA A 8 14.29 6.92 1.89
CA ALA A 8 13.04 6.50 1.27
C ALA A 8 12.96 4.97 1.15
N LEU A 9 14.06 4.31 0.79
CA LEU A 9 14.12 2.85 0.70
C LEU A 9 13.96 2.19 2.07
N THR A 10 14.72 2.64 3.08
CA THR A 10 14.68 2.03 4.43
C THR A 10 13.33 2.22 5.09
N LEU A 11 12.74 3.42 4.99
CA LEU A 11 11.41 3.68 5.54
C LEU A 11 10.32 2.97 4.75
N GLY A 12 10.46 2.87 3.43
CA GLY A 12 9.57 2.08 2.58
C GLY A 12 9.56 0.59 2.97
N LEU A 13 10.74 0.00 3.16
CA LEU A 13 10.89 -1.37 3.64
C LEU A 13 10.37 -1.56 5.07
N ALA A 14 10.61 -0.60 5.97
CA ALA A 14 10.02 -0.63 7.31
C ALA A 14 8.48 -0.61 7.25
N GLY A 15 7.90 0.12 6.30
CA GLY A 15 6.47 0.09 6.01
C GLY A 15 5.97 -1.25 5.45
N VAL A 16 6.82 -2.11 4.91
CA VAL A 16 6.43 -3.47 4.47
C VAL A 16 6.39 -4.46 5.65
N ALA A 17 7.11 -4.17 6.74
CA ALA A 17 7.25 -5.11 7.85
C ALA A 17 5.91 -5.59 8.47
N PRO A 18 4.87 -4.75 8.66
CA PRO A 18 3.59 -5.23 9.17
C PRO A 18 2.85 -6.18 8.21
N PHE A 19 3.06 -6.02 6.89
CA PHE A 19 2.51 -6.97 5.90
C PHE A 19 3.22 -8.32 5.97
N ALA A 20 4.55 -8.31 6.03
CA ALA A 20 5.34 -9.53 6.17
C ALA A 20 4.97 -10.26 7.46
N TRP A 21 4.80 -9.53 8.57
CA TRP A 21 4.34 -10.09 9.84
C TRP A 21 2.96 -10.75 9.71
N GLY A 22 1.96 -10.05 9.15
CA GLY A 22 0.62 -10.62 8.94
C GLY A 22 0.64 -11.91 8.12
N ALA A 23 1.40 -11.92 7.02
CA ALA A 23 1.56 -13.12 6.19
C ALA A 23 2.24 -14.26 6.95
N LEU A 24 3.31 -13.99 7.71
CA LEU A 24 3.99 -15.00 8.53
C LEU A 24 3.08 -15.59 9.61
N THR A 25 2.19 -14.79 10.19
CA THR A 25 1.22 -15.30 11.17
C THR A 25 0.16 -16.18 10.53
N GLU A 26 -0.26 -15.95 9.28
CA GLU A 26 -1.13 -16.92 8.57
C GLU A 26 -0.40 -18.22 8.26
N MET A 27 0.88 -18.14 7.89
CA MET A 27 1.67 -19.32 7.54
C MET A 27 2.06 -20.21 8.74
N SER A 28 1.90 -19.74 9.97
CA SER A 28 2.38 -20.43 11.17
C SER A 28 1.41 -20.27 12.34
N PRO A 29 0.68 -21.35 12.72
CA PRO A 29 -0.21 -21.33 13.89
C PRO A 29 0.48 -20.90 15.18
N ALA A 30 1.75 -21.30 15.37
CA ALA A 30 2.52 -20.92 16.55
C ALA A 30 2.79 -19.39 16.60
N LEU A 31 3.08 -18.77 15.46
CA LEU A 31 3.25 -17.31 15.39
C LEU A 31 1.91 -16.58 15.55
N PHE A 32 0.84 -17.12 14.97
CA PHE A 32 -0.51 -16.60 15.14
C PHE A 32 -0.91 -16.58 16.62
N ASP A 33 -0.80 -17.72 17.31
CA ASP A 33 -1.18 -17.86 18.72
C ASP A 33 -0.34 -16.97 19.63
N TRP A 34 0.97 -16.93 19.38
CA TRP A 34 1.85 -16.02 20.11
C TRP A 34 1.47 -14.55 19.88
N GLY A 35 1.22 -14.15 18.64
CA GLY A 35 0.81 -12.78 18.30
C GLY A 35 -0.55 -12.42 18.90
N MET A 36 -1.50 -13.35 18.89
CA MET A 36 -2.81 -13.20 19.52
C MET A 36 -2.69 -12.91 21.03
N GLN A 37 -1.81 -13.64 21.72
CA GLN A 37 -1.63 -13.52 23.16
C GLN A 37 -0.80 -12.29 23.57
N THR A 38 0.20 -11.93 22.78
CA THR A 38 1.19 -10.89 23.16
C THR A 38 0.89 -9.51 22.58
N LEU A 39 0.50 -9.44 21.30
CA LEU A 39 0.22 -8.18 20.59
C LEU A 39 -1.29 -7.89 20.56
N GLY A 40 -2.10 -8.95 20.53
CA GLY A 40 -3.55 -8.88 20.48
C GLY A 40 -4.12 -9.10 19.07
N PRO A 41 -5.44 -9.30 18.97
CA PRO A 41 -6.10 -9.78 17.75
C PRO A 41 -6.03 -8.82 16.56
N ARG A 42 -5.72 -7.54 16.79
CA ARG A 42 -5.56 -6.55 15.71
C ARG A 42 -4.26 -6.69 14.94
N PHE A 43 -3.30 -7.45 15.46
CA PHE A 43 -1.93 -7.51 14.94
C PHE A 43 -1.58 -8.87 14.34
N VAL A 44 -2.56 -9.71 14.02
CA VAL A 44 -2.31 -11.05 13.46
C VAL A 44 -3.19 -11.33 12.25
N GLY A 45 -2.72 -12.24 11.42
CA GLY A 45 -3.42 -12.80 10.27
C GLY A 45 -3.91 -11.76 9.27
N GLN A 46 -5.04 -12.07 8.64
CA GLN A 46 -5.67 -11.23 7.64
C GLN A 46 -6.15 -9.90 8.24
N TYR A 47 -6.40 -9.83 9.55
CA TYR A 47 -6.83 -8.58 10.16
C TYR A 47 -5.75 -7.50 10.03
N VAL A 48 -4.50 -7.79 10.44
CA VAL A 48 -3.42 -6.80 10.33
C VAL A 48 -3.09 -6.49 8.87
N LEU A 49 -3.14 -7.49 7.99
CA LEU A 49 -2.95 -7.33 6.55
C LEU A 49 -3.96 -6.35 5.95
N VAL A 50 -5.25 -6.56 6.22
CA VAL A 50 -6.33 -5.73 5.69
C VAL A 50 -6.34 -4.35 6.34
N PHE A 51 -6.25 -4.29 7.67
CA PHE A 51 -6.29 -3.03 8.41
C PHE A 51 -5.15 -2.10 8.01
N TYR A 52 -3.91 -2.60 8.08
CA TYR A 52 -2.75 -1.80 7.71
C TYR A 52 -2.66 -1.57 6.20
N GLY A 53 -3.08 -2.55 5.39
CA GLY A 53 -3.23 -2.41 3.94
C GLY A 53 -4.13 -1.23 3.55
N THR A 54 -5.23 -1.06 4.24
CA THR A 54 -6.17 0.05 4.06
C THR A 54 -5.55 1.40 4.44
N ILE A 55 -4.83 1.43 5.57
CA ILE A 55 -4.13 2.63 6.04
C ILE A 55 -3.09 3.08 5.01
N ILE A 56 -2.23 2.17 4.55
CA ILE A 56 -1.16 2.51 3.59
C ILE A 56 -1.74 2.91 2.23
N LEU A 57 -2.77 2.23 1.74
CA LEU A 57 -3.44 2.61 0.49
C LEU A 57 -3.99 4.04 0.57
N SER A 58 -4.63 4.39 1.70
CA SER A 58 -5.18 5.72 1.94
C SER A 58 -4.09 6.78 2.17
N PHE A 59 -3.00 6.43 2.87
CA PHE A 59 -1.83 7.30 3.06
C PHE A 59 -1.24 7.74 1.72
N MET A 60 -1.20 6.84 0.74
CA MET A 60 -0.67 7.15 -0.59
C MET A 60 -1.48 8.20 -1.35
N SER A 61 -2.77 8.37 -1.04
CA SER A 61 -3.53 9.52 -1.54
C SER A 61 -2.91 10.85 -1.10
N GLY A 62 -2.45 10.95 0.15
CA GLY A 62 -1.75 12.13 0.66
C GLY A 62 -0.43 12.39 -0.06
N ALA A 63 0.34 11.34 -0.35
CA ALA A 63 1.58 11.44 -1.10
C ALA A 63 1.34 11.95 -2.54
N LEU A 64 0.37 11.37 -3.25
CA LEU A 64 -0.01 11.81 -4.60
C LEU A 64 -0.56 13.23 -4.60
N TRP A 65 -1.34 13.62 -3.59
CA TRP A 65 -1.83 14.99 -3.43
C TRP A 65 -0.64 15.95 -3.27
N GLY A 66 0.37 15.57 -2.49
CA GLY A 66 1.63 16.31 -2.37
C GLY A 66 2.32 16.55 -3.71
N PHE A 67 2.32 15.56 -4.62
CA PHE A 67 2.83 15.74 -5.98
C PHE A 67 1.93 16.62 -6.85
N ALA A 68 0.61 16.53 -6.69
CA ALA A 68 -0.35 17.35 -7.43
C ALA A 68 -0.14 18.85 -7.22
N THR A 69 0.43 19.26 -6.07
CA THR A 69 0.79 20.68 -5.79
C THR A 69 1.77 21.28 -6.80
N LYS A 70 2.54 20.46 -7.52
CA LYS A 70 3.48 20.91 -8.55
C LYS A 70 2.80 21.18 -9.91
N ALA A 71 1.59 20.68 -10.11
CA ALA A 71 0.84 20.87 -11.35
C ALA A 71 0.16 22.26 -11.39
N ARG A 72 -0.22 22.72 -12.59
CA ARG A 72 -0.93 23.99 -12.81
C ARG A 72 -2.14 23.82 -13.73
N GLY A 73 -3.10 24.73 -13.63
CA GLY A 73 -4.29 24.77 -14.48
C GLY A 73 -5.11 23.48 -14.41
N THR A 74 -5.66 23.05 -15.55
CA THR A 74 -6.50 21.84 -15.65
C THR A 74 -5.80 20.56 -15.19
N THR A 75 -4.49 20.44 -15.43
CA THR A 75 -3.70 19.29 -14.98
C THR A 75 -3.68 19.18 -13.45
N ALA A 76 -3.69 20.31 -12.73
CA ALA A 76 -3.76 20.30 -11.27
C ALA A 76 -5.09 19.74 -10.77
N ALA A 77 -6.21 20.17 -11.36
CA ALA A 77 -7.54 19.66 -10.99
C ALA A 77 -7.64 18.14 -11.18
N LEU A 78 -7.14 17.63 -12.32
CA LEU A 78 -7.10 16.20 -12.60
C LEU A 78 -6.17 15.45 -11.64
N ALA A 79 -4.98 15.99 -11.35
CA ALA A 79 -4.04 15.37 -10.42
C ALA A 79 -4.62 15.30 -8.99
N TYR A 80 -5.26 16.37 -8.50
CA TYR A 80 -5.93 16.34 -7.21
C TYR A 80 -7.07 15.32 -7.18
N GLY A 81 -7.93 15.29 -8.20
CA GLY A 81 -9.00 14.30 -8.31
C GLY A 81 -8.47 12.86 -8.36
N ALA A 82 -7.40 12.61 -9.13
CA ALA A 82 -6.78 11.29 -9.20
C ALA A 82 -6.14 10.88 -7.87
N SER A 83 -5.57 11.82 -7.12
CA SER A 83 -4.90 11.54 -5.85
C SER A 83 -5.84 11.02 -4.76
N THR A 84 -7.14 11.33 -4.81
CA THR A 84 -8.11 10.87 -3.80
C THR A 84 -8.63 9.46 -4.05
N LEU A 85 -8.44 8.92 -5.26
CA LEU A 85 -8.99 7.63 -5.65
C LEU A 85 -8.56 6.47 -4.73
N PRO A 86 -7.29 6.34 -4.27
CA PRO A 86 -6.91 5.27 -3.35
C PRO A 86 -7.67 5.30 -2.01
N ALA A 87 -7.84 6.46 -1.40
CA ALA A 87 -8.60 6.61 -0.16
C ALA A 87 -10.11 6.34 -0.37
N LEU A 88 -10.69 6.82 -1.48
CA LEU A 88 -12.09 6.53 -1.80
C LEU A 88 -12.30 5.05 -2.12
N TRP A 89 -11.34 4.42 -2.80
CA TRP A 89 -11.34 2.98 -3.05
C TRP A 89 -11.35 2.19 -1.74
N ALA A 90 -10.45 2.55 -0.82
CA ALA A 90 -10.38 1.96 0.51
C ALA A 90 -11.74 2.08 1.24
N LEU A 91 -12.30 3.29 1.29
CA LEU A 91 -13.58 3.57 1.96
C LEU A 91 -14.76 2.78 1.38
N LEU A 92 -14.85 2.69 0.06
CA LEU A 92 -16.04 2.16 -0.61
C LEU A 92 -16.01 0.64 -0.78
N PHE A 93 -14.82 0.05 -0.93
CA PHE A 93 -14.70 -1.34 -1.38
C PHE A 93 -14.05 -2.27 -0.35
N VAL A 94 -13.23 -1.76 0.58
CA VAL A 94 -12.57 -2.64 1.55
C VAL A 94 -13.55 -3.05 2.64
N GLY A 95 -13.95 -4.32 2.63
CA GLY A 95 -14.88 -4.90 3.58
C GLY A 95 -15.51 -6.19 3.05
N GLY A 96 -16.54 -6.67 3.75
CA GLY A 96 -17.29 -7.87 3.33
C GLY A 96 -16.55 -9.19 3.54
N GLY A 97 -15.71 -9.27 4.57
CA GLY A 97 -14.89 -10.45 4.88
C GLY A 97 -13.41 -10.25 4.51
N ALA A 98 -12.54 -10.98 5.18
CA ALA A 98 -11.10 -10.76 5.11
C ALA A 98 -10.50 -11.19 3.75
N GLU A 99 -11.02 -12.26 3.14
CA GLU A 99 -10.63 -12.71 1.80
C GLU A 99 -10.98 -11.67 0.72
N ARG A 100 -12.25 -11.24 0.67
CA ARG A 100 -12.71 -10.20 -0.29
C ARG A 100 -11.93 -8.91 -0.10
N ALA A 101 -11.75 -8.47 1.16
CA ALA A 101 -11.02 -7.24 1.46
C ALA A 101 -9.57 -7.31 0.96
N SER A 102 -8.90 -8.47 1.08
CA SER A 102 -7.54 -8.68 0.58
C SER A 102 -7.48 -8.58 -0.95
N TRP A 103 -8.42 -9.18 -1.68
CA TRP A 103 -8.51 -9.03 -3.14
C TRP A 103 -8.75 -7.58 -3.57
N VAL A 104 -9.63 -6.87 -2.87
CA VAL A 104 -9.89 -5.45 -3.11
C VAL A 104 -8.64 -4.61 -2.86
N LEU A 105 -7.86 -4.92 -1.82
CA LEU A 105 -6.60 -4.23 -1.55
C LEU A 105 -5.56 -4.54 -2.63
N ILE A 106 -5.42 -5.79 -3.08
CA ILE A 106 -4.52 -6.15 -4.19
C ILE A 106 -4.87 -5.32 -5.43
N ALA A 107 -6.15 -5.28 -5.82
CA ALA A 107 -6.60 -4.46 -6.94
C ALA A 107 -6.33 -2.96 -6.70
N GLY A 108 -6.52 -2.48 -5.46
CA GLY A 108 -6.23 -1.11 -5.04
C GLY A 108 -4.75 -0.75 -5.18
N TYR A 109 -3.82 -1.61 -4.76
CA TYR A 109 -2.38 -1.40 -4.90
C TYR A 109 -1.91 -1.44 -6.36
N MET A 110 -2.49 -2.33 -7.17
CA MET A 110 -2.23 -2.37 -8.61
C MET A 110 -2.74 -1.10 -9.30
N GLY A 111 -3.96 -0.64 -8.97
CA GLY A 111 -4.51 0.62 -9.46
C GLY A 111 -3.68 1.83 -9.01
N LEU A 112 -3.21 1.83 -7.76
CA LEU A 112 -2.32 2.86 -7.24
C LEU A 112 -0.99 2.91 -8.01
N LEU A 113 -0.42 1.76 -8.39
CA LEU A 113 0.81 1.74 -9.18
C LEU A 113 0.62 2.35 -10.58
N VAL A 114 -0.57 2.20 -11.17
CA VAL A 114 -0.95 2.88 -12.42
C VAL A 114 -1.05 4.40 -12.21
N LEU A 115 -1.61 4.84 -11.08
CA LEU A 115 -1.62 6.27 -10.72
C LEU A 115 -0.21 6.81 -10.51
N ASP A 116 0.63 6.09 -9.75
CA ASP A 116 2.05 6.42 -9.53
C ASP A 116 2.76 6.65 -10.88
N TYR A 117 2.54 5.74 -11.85
CA TYR A 117 3.08 5.87 -13.21
C TYR A 117 2.57 7.12 -13.93
N GLY A 118 1.27 7.44 -13.81
CA GLY A 118 0.69 8.66 -14.37
C GLY A 118 1.34 9.93 -13.82
N PHE A 119 1.50 10.01 -12.49
CA PHE A 119 2.15 11.15 -11.83
C PHE A 119 3.63 11.27 -12.19
N TRP A 120 4.33 10.15 -12.33
CA TRP A 120 5.71 10.11 -12.81
C TRP A 120 5.83 10.57 -14.27
N ARG A 121 4.93 10.11 -15.15
CA ARG A 121 4.89 10.53 -16.57
C ARG A 121 4.61 12.02 -16.73
N LEU A 122 3.80 12.60 -15.85
CA LEU A 122 3.56 14.04 -15.76
C LEU A 122 4.72 14.83 -15.13
N ARG A 123 5.82 14.16 -14.75
CA ARG A 123 6.99 14.75 -14.06
C ARG A 123 6.64 15.42 -12.72
N LEU A 124 5.58 14.96 -12.07
CA LEU A 124 5.18 15.43 -10.73
C LEU A 124 5.91 14.63 -9.63
N ALA A 125 6.13 13.34 -9.87
CA ALA A 125 6.91 12.48 -8.99
C ALA A 125 8.42 12.53 -9.33
N PRO A 126 9.32 12.28 -8.36
CA PRO A 126 10.75 12.15 -8.61
C PRO A 126 11.10 10.99 -9.56
N ASP A 127 12.25 11.07 -10.24
CA ASP A 127 12.68 10.06 -11.23
C ASP A 127 12.78 8.63 -10.65
N TRP A 128 13.23 8.51 -9.40
CA TRP A 128 13.41 7.24 -8.67
C TRP A 128 12.10 6.66 -8.11
N TRP A 129 10.98 7.39 -8.22
CA TRP A 129 9.71 7.03 -7.57
C TRP A 129 9.21 5.66 -8.04
N MET A 130 9.17 5.43 -9.35
CA MET A 130 8.64 4.18 -9.90
C MET A 130 9.48 2.96 -9.54
N ASP A 131 10.81 3.10 -9.50
CA ASP A 131 11.71 2.01 -9.08
C ASP A 131 11.40 1.56 -7.65
N LEU A 132 11.19 2.52 -6.74
CA LEU A 132 10.79 2.23 -5.37
C LEU A 132 9.38 1.64 -5.29
N ARG A 133 8.41 2.26 -5.96
CA ARG A 133 6.99 1.88 -5.85
C ARG A 133 6.72 0.49 -6.42
N GLN A 134 7.32 0.13 -7.56
CA GLN A 134 7.17 -1.21 -8.12
C GLN A 134 7.69 -2.29 -7.16
N PHE A 135 8.87 -2.05 -6.57
CA PHE A 135 9.46 -2.97 -5.61
C PHE A 135 8.61 -3.12 -4.34
N LEU A 136 8.21 -2.02 -3.71
CA LEU A 136 7.39 -2.07 -2.49
C LEU A 136 6.00 -2.66 -2.75
N THR A 137 5.35 -2.28 -3.85
CA THR A 137 4.05 -2.83 -4.23
C THR A 137 4.13 -4.33 -4.48
N ALA A 138 5.19 -4.82 -5.13
CA ALA A 138 5.40 -6.26 -5.32
C ALA A 138 5.51 -7.01 -3.99
N LEU A 139 6.25 -6.46 -3.02
CA LEU A 139 6.35 -7.04 -1.68
C LEU A 139 5.00 -7.03 -0.94
N VAL A 140 4.28 -5.91 -0.95
CA VAL A 140 2.97 -5.78 -0.29
C VAL A 140 1.94 -6.73 -0.90
N VAL A 141 1.82 -6.74 -2.23
CA VAL A 141 0.90 -7.66 -2.93
C VAL A 141 1.29 -9.11 -2.68
N GLY A 142 2.59 -9.43 -2.69
CA GLY A 142 3.08 -10.77 -2.32
C GLY A 142 2.64 -11.20 -0.92
N CYS A 143 2.73 -10.31 0.07
CA CYS A 143 2.26 -10.60 1.43
C CYS A 143 0.73 -10.79 1.50
N LEU A 144 -0.04 -9.97 0.78
CA LEU A 144 -1.50 -10.12 0.70
C LEU A 144 -1.90 -11.43 0.04
N VAL A 145 -1.21 -11.85 -1.02
CA VAL A 145 -1.43 -13.14 -1.68
C VAL A 145 -1.04 -14.29 -0.75
N LEU A 146 0.09 -14.22 -0.06
CA LEU A 146 0.46 -15.25 0.91
C LEU A 146 -0.60 -15.39 2.01
N GLY A 147 -1.08 -14.28 2.58
CA GLY A 147 -2.15 -14.32 3.56
C GLY A 147 -3.49 -14.83 3.04
N LEU A 148 -3.70 -14.92 1.72
CA LEU A 148 -4.88 -15.55 1.10
C LEU A 148 -4.69 -17.06 0.88
N LEU A 149 -3.45 -17.55 0.79
CA LEU A 149 -3.13 -18.93 0.43
C LEU A 149 -2.96 -19.85 1.64
N PHE A 150 -2.64 -19.29 2.80
CA PHE A 150 -2.45 -19.97 4.07
C PHE A 150 -3.57 -19.57 5.03
#